data_AF-A0A5K0YJY6-F1
#
_entry.id   AF-A0A5K0YJY6-F1
#
_cell.length_a   1.000
_cell.length_b   1.000
_cell.length_c   1.000
_cell.angle_alpha   90.00
_cell.angle_beta   90.00
_cell.angle_gamma   90.00
#
_symmetry.space_group_name_H-M   'P 1'
#
loop_
_entity.id
_entity.type
_entity.pdbx_description
1 polymer ?
#
loop_
_entity_poly.entity_id
_entity_poly.type
_entity_poly.pdbx_seq_one_letter_code
_entity_poly.pdbx_strand_id
1 'polypeptide(L)' 'IRSSILPGVILNYDDLPDYLKSCFVYCCIYPKYYDIQRGRLVMQWMAHGLVEEKEGIDVE' A
#
# COMPACT_ATOMS: atom_id res chain seq x y z
N ILE A 1 16.78 -12.41 -3.09
CA ILE A 1 15.41 -11.89 -2.83
C ILE A 1 14.65 -11.51 -4.11
N ARG A 2 15.25 -11.61 -5.32
CA ARG A 2 14.47 -11.55 -6.57
C ARG A 2 13.89 -12.94 -6.90
N SER A 3 12.84 -13.34 -6.20
CA SER A 3 12.04 -14.49 -6.62
C SER A 3 10.71 -13.95 -7.14
N SER A 4 10.50 -14.09 -8.46
CA SER A 4 9.18 -14.16 -9.09
C SER A 4 8.17 -13.04 -8.78
N ILE A 5 8.57 -11.77 -8.94
CA ILE A 5 7.58 -10.72 -9.25
C ILE A 5 7.20 -10.91 -10.71
N LEU A 6 5.94 -11.27 -10.97
CA LEU A 6 5.43 -11.49 -12.32
C LEU A 6 5.63 -10.21 -13.14
N PRO A 7 6.10 -10.28 -14.39
CA PRO A 7 6.31 -9.09 -15.23
C PRO A 7 5.09 -8.15 -15.30
N GLY A 8 3.87 -8.71 -15.30
CA GLY A 8 2.63 -7.93 -15.28
C GLY A 8 2.39 -7.13 -13.99
N VAL A 9 2.96 -7.55 -12.85
CA VAL A 9 2.89 -6.81 -11.58
C VAL A 9 3.79 -5.59 -11.63
N ILE A 10 4.92 -5.65 -12.34
CA ILE A 10 5.85 -4.53 -12.48
C ILE A 10 5.24 -3.45 -13.38
N LEU A 11 4.62 -3.85 -14.51
CA LEU A 11 3.95 -2.90 -15.40
C LEU A 11 2.84 -2.12 -14.67
N ASN A 12 2.00 -2.82 -13.90
CA ASN A 12 0.96 -2.16 -13.09
C ASN A 12 1.53 -1.33 -11.93
N TYR A 13 2.73 -1.66 -11.43
CA TYR A 13 3.38 -0.90 -10.36
C TYR A 13 3.91 0.44 -10.87
N ASP A 14 4.49 0.46 -12.08
CA ASP A 14 5.04 1.68 -12.67
C ASP A 14 3.94 2.71 -12.97
N ASP A 15 2.76 2.21 -13.37
CA ASP A 15 1.55 3.02 -13.64
C ASP A 15 0.84 3.54 -12.38
N LEU A 16 1.23 3.07 -11.19
CA LEU A 16 0.62 3.50 -9.94
C LEU A 16 1.10 4.92 -9.53
N PRO A 17 0.20 5.77 -9.00
CA PRO A 17 0.60 7.00 -8.33
C PRO A 17 1.65 6.75 -7.23
N ASP A 18 2.59 7.66 -7.04
CA ASP A 18 3.74 7.45 -6.14
C ASP A 18 3.34 7.17 -4.68
N TYR A 19 2.26 7.78 -4.20
CA TYR A 19 1.74 7.51 -2.85
C TYR A 19 1.18 6.09 -2.70
N LEU A 20 0.66 5.49 -3.78
CA LEU A 20 0.15 4.12 -3.79
C LEU A 20 1.28 3.09 -3.96
N LYS A 21 2.37 3.43 -4.64
CA LYS A 21 3.54 2.56 -4.80
C LYS A 21 4.09 2.10 -3.45
N SER A 22 4.29 3.04 -2.52
CA SER A 22 4.80 2.73 -1.18
C SER A 22 3.83 1.86 -0.37
N CYS A 23 2.52 2.14 -0.47
CA CYS A 23 1.48 1.31 0.16
C CYS A 23 1.45 -0.12 -0.41
N PHE A 24 1.61 -0.26 -1.74
CA PHE A 24 1.64 -1.54 -2.43
C PHE A 24 2.86 -2.38 -2.02
N VAL A 25 4.05 -1.77 -1.96
CA VAL A 25 5.26 -2.46 -1.48
C VAL A 25 5.12 -2.87 -0.01
N TYR A 26 4.46 -2.06 0.83
CA TYR A 26 4.23 -2.44 2.23
C TYR A 26 3.43 -3.74 2.36
N CYS A 27 2.47 -4.00 1.45
CA CYS A 27 1.72 -5.26 1.44
C CYS A 27 2.62 -6.49 1.26
N CYS A 28 3.80 -6.35 0.63
CA CYS A 28 4.75 -7.46 0.44
C CYS A 28 5.41 -7.94 1.74
N ILE A 29 5.24 -7.22 2.86
CA ILE A 29 5.69 -7.66 4.20
C ILE A 29 4.86 -8.86 4.68
N TYR A 30 3.62 -8.97 4.22
CA TYR A 30 2.73 -10.05 4.62
C TYR A 30 3.09 -11.36 3.93
N PRO A 31 3.04 -12.51 4.64
CA PRO A 31 3.21 -13.81 4.03
C PRO A 31 2.21 -14.05 2.88
N LYS A 32 2.61 -14.88 1.92
CA LYS A 32 1.72 -15.32 0.85
C LYS A 32 0.46 -15.95 1.47
N TYR A 33 -0.72 -15.54 0.99
CA TYR A 33 -2.03 -15.99 1.47
C TYR A 33 -2.42 -15.52 2.88
N TYR A 34 -1.73 -14.52 3.43
CA TYR A 34 -2.17 -13.90 4.68
C TYR A 34 -3.43 -13.05 4.44
N ASP A 35 -4.44 -13.23 5.28
CA ASP A 35 -5.66 -12.41 5.24
C ASP A 35 -5.41 -11.06 5.94
N ILE A 36 -5.32 -10.01 5.13
CA ILE A 36 -5.03 -8.67 5.61
C ILE A 36 -6.36 -7.94 5.86
N GLN A 37 -6.68 -7.71 7.14
CA GLN A 37 -7.81 -6.86 7.49
C GLN A 37 -7.55 -5.41 7.06
N ARG A 38 -8.41 -4.88 6.17
CA ARG A 38 -8.29 -3.53 5.60
C ARG A 38 -8.06 -2.45 6.65
N GLY A 39 -8.85 -2.44 7.73
CA GLY A 39 -8.73 -1.42 8.78
C GLY A 39 -7.36 -1.43 9.46
N ARG A 40 -6.83 -2.64 9.76
CA ARG A 40 -5.50 -2.80 10.33
C ARG A 40 -4.41 -2.32 9.37
N LEU A 41 -4.52 -2.68 8.09
CA LEU A 41 -3.57 -2.25 7.06
C LEU A 41 -3.49 -0.73 6.94
N VAL A 42 -4.65 -0.06 6.93
CA VAL A 42 -4.73 1.40 6.87
C VAL A 42 -4.11 2.04 8.12
N MET A 43 -4.41 1.51 9.32
CA MET A 43 -3.77 1.98 10.56
C MET A 43 -2.24 1.85 10.53
N GLN A 44 -1.72 0.77 9.97
CA GLN A 44 -0.29 0.59 9.81
C GLN A 44 0.29 1.56 8.78
N TRP A 45 -0.36 1.75 7.64
CA TRP A 45 0.07 2.76 6.67
C TRP A 45 0.13 4.16 7.29
N MET A 46 -0.85 4.54 8.11
CA MET A 46 -0.83 5.81 8.84
C MET A 46 0.33 5.86 9.86
N ALA A 47 0.51 4.80 10.65
CA ALA A 47 1.60 4.73 11.64
C ALA A 47 3.00 4.80 11.00
N HIS A 48 3.14 4.32 9.77
CA HIS A 48 4.37 4.38 8.99
C HIS A 48 4.50 5.64 8.12
N GLY A 49 3.53 6.56 8.17
CA GLY A 49 3.53 7.79 7.36
C GLY A 49 3.36 7.55 5.85
N LEU A 50 2.82 6.40 5.45
CA LEU A 50 2.55 6.06 4.06
C LEU A 50 1.25 6.68 3.55
N VAL A 51 0.32 6.93 4.46
CA VAL A 51 -0.94 7.63 4.20
C VAL A 51 -1.12 8.65 5.31
N GLU A 52 -1.46 9.87 4.93
CA GLU A 52 -1.84 10.92 5.86
C GLU A 52 -3.36 10.96 5.95
N GLU A 53 -3.87 11.13 7.17
CA GLU A 53 -5.25 11.54 7.36
C GLU A 53 -5.38 12.95 6.78
N LYS A 54 -6.15 13.10 5.72
CA LYS A 54 -6.58 14.44 5.32
C LYS A 54 -7.50 14.91 6.42
N GLU A 55 -7.09 15.93 7.17
CA GLU A 55 -8.02 16.70 7.99
C GLU A 55 -9.23 16.99 7.11
N GLY A 56 -10.41 16.52 7.55
CA GLY A 56 -11.64 16.84 6.88
C GLY A 56 -11.68 18.35 6.76
N ILE A 57 -11.58 18.85 5.52
CA ILE A 57 -12.03 20.20 5.28
C ILE A 57 -13.54 20.08 5.41
N ASP A 58 -14.03 20.30 6.63
CA ASP A 58 -15.40 20.70 6.87
C ASP A 58 -15.55 22.07 6.16
N VAL A 59 -15.85 22.04 4.87
CA VAL A 59 -16.30 23.23 4.13
C VAL A 59 -17.72 23.00 3.65
N GLU A 60 -18.60 23.45 4.56
CA GLU A 60 -20.00 23.85 4.43
C GLU A 60 -21.08 22.76 4.31
#